data_AF-A0A2N5B817-F1
#
_entry.id   AF-A0A2N5B817-F1
#
_cell.length_a   1.000
_cell.length_b   1.000
_cell.length_c   1.000
_cell.angle_alpha   90.00
_cell.angle_beta   90.00
_cell.angle_gamma   90.00
#
_symmetry.space_group_name_H-M   'P 1'
#
loop_
_entity.id
_entity.type
_entity.pdbx_description
1 polymer ?
#
loop_
_entity_poly.entity_id
_entity_poly.type
_entity_poly.pdbx_seq_one_letter_code
_entity_poly.pdbx_strand_id
1 'polypeptide(L)' 'MTAKNTTRIRPPMASHSFDLPAICDVCGKGRSTRRHSKCSRIRQLRESDKWSAYMANVAGKRALGRRA' A
#
# COMPACT_ATOMS: atom_id res chain seq x y z
N MET A 1 -22.48 16.31 10.15
CA MET A 1 -21.22 15.82 9.55
C MET A 1 -21.38 14.32 9.29
N THR A 2 -21.91 13.95 8.13
CA THR A 2 -22.31 12.56 7.85
C THR A 2 -21.16 11.80 7.18
N ALA A 3 -20.57 10.84 7.88
CA ALA A 3 -19.47 10.02 7.36
C ALA A 3 -20.01 9.06 6.29
N LYS A 4 -19.63 9.28 5.02
CA LYS A 4 -19.84 8.32 3.93
C LYS A 4 -19.05 7.04 4.23
N ASN A 5 -19.75 5.98 4.60
CA ASN A 5 -19.21 4.61 4.57
C ASN A 5 -19.04 4.19 3.10
N THR A 6 -17.94 4.62 2.49
CA THR A 6 -17.46 4.05 1.24
C THR A 6 -16.90 2.68 1.59
N THR A 7 -17.52 1.61 1.10
CA THR A 7 -17.00 0.25 1.17
C THR A 7 -15.62 0.25 0.54
N ARG A 8 -14.57 0.45 1.35
CA ARG A 8 -13.21 0.58 0.86
C ARG A 8 -12.80 -0.79 0.34
N ILE A 9 -12.65 -0.91 -0.98
CA ILE A 9 -12.17 -2.13 -1.67
C ILE A 9 -10.80 -2.57 -1.09
N ARG A 10 -10.04 -1.64 -0.54
CA ARG A 10 -8.76 -1.85 0.11
C ARG A 10 -8.78 -1.28 1.53
N PRO A 11 -8.36 -2.04 2.56
CA PRO A 11 -8.22 -1.50 3.91
C PRO A 11 -7.27 -0.28 3.93
N PRO A 12 -7.53 0.71 4.79
CA PRO A 12 -6.69 1.91 4.88
C PRO A 12 -5.23 1.52 5.17
N MET A 13 -4.31 2.07 4.38
CA MET A 13 -2.87 1.77 4.45
C MET A 13 -2.18 2.18 5.76
N ALA A 14 -2.84 3.01 6.58
CA ALA A 14 -2.21 3.74 7.68
C ALA A 14 -2.58 3.20 9.07
N SER A 15 -2.72 1.89 9.23
CA SER A 15 -3.03 1.27 10.53
C SER A 15 -1.82 0.74 11.30
N HIS A 16 -0.61 0.83 10.75
CA HIS A 16 0.59 0.33 11.42
C HIS A 16 1.60 1.46 11.69
N SER A 17 1.96 1.63 12.97
CA SER A 17 3.16 2.36 13.33
C SER A 17 4.34 1.59 12.74
N PHE A 18 5.20 2.32 12.10
CA PHE A 18 6.18 1.74 11.20
C PHE A 18 7.48 2.23 11.80
N ASP A 19 8.21 1.34 12.48
CA ASP A 19 9.59 1.57 12.95
C ASP A 19 10.45 1.79 11.71
N LEU A 20 10.41 3.03 11.25
CA LEU A 20 10.81 3.41 9.93
C LEU A 20 12.23 3.96 10.07
N PRO A 21 13.24 3.36 9.40
CA PRO A 21 14.62 3.81 9.51
C PRO A 21 14.74 5.32 9.27
N ALA A 22 15.64 6.01 9.98
CA ALA A 22 15.80 7.46 9.86
C ALA A 22 16.09 7.93 8.42
N ILE A 23 16.57 7.03 7.56
CA ILE A 23 16.84 7.26 6.14
C ILE A 23 15.65 6.83 5.27
N CYS A 24 15.37 7.62 4.23
CA CYS A 24 14.37 7.31 3.21
C CYS A 24 14.93 6.28 2.21
N ASP A 25 14.24 5.15 2.03
CA ASP A 25 14.51 4.12 1.03
C ASP A 25 14.37 4.57 -0.43
N VAL A 26 13.63 5.66 -0.69
CA VAL A 26 13.40 6.15 -2.06
C VAL A 26 14.49 7.13 -2.50
N CYS A 27 14.97 7.99 -1.59
CA CYS A 27 15.89 9.07 -1.95
C CYS A 27 17.19 9.10 -1.15
N GLY A 28 17.38 8.19 -0.20
CA GLY A 28 18.60 8.08 0.62
C GLY A 28 18.82 9.22 1.63
N LYS A 29 17.89 10.18 1.74
CA LYS A 29 18.00 11.32 2.66
C LYS A 29 17.31 11.05 3.99
N GLY A 30 17.67 11.80 5.03
CA GLY A 30 17.01 11.74 6.33
C GLY A 30 15.52 12.10 6.24
N ARG A 31 14.64 11.26 6.78
CA ARG A 31 13.18 11.40 6.75
C ARG A 31 12.63 12.60 7.48
N SER A 32 13.37 13.12 8.45
CA SER A 32 13.06 14.36 9.18
C SER A 32 13.06 15.60 8.27
N THR A 33 13.67 15.52 7.08
CA THR A 33 13.64 16.63 6.13
C THR A 33 12.25 16.75 5.46
N ARG A 34 11.70 17.98 5.41
CA ARG A 34 10.38 18.27 4.83
C ARG A 34 10.38 18.25 3.29
N ARG A 35 10.81 17.16 2.66
CA ARG A 35 10.92 17.00 1.19
C ARG A 35 10.37 15.68 0.65
N HIS A 36 9.58 14.96 1.44
CA HIS A 36 9.19 13.57 1.14
C HIS A 36 7.84 13.37 0.46
N SER A 37 7.15 14.43 0.02
CA SER A 37 5.84 14.29 -0.67
C SER A 37 5.92 13.36 -1.90
N LYS A 38 6.93 13.54 -2.75
CA LYS A 38 7.18 12.68 -3.92
C LYS A 38 7.53 11.25 -3.52
N CYS A 39 8.37 11.08 -2.49
CA CYS A 39 8.77 9.76 -2.00
C CYS A 39 7.57 8.99 -1.42
N SER A 40 6.70 9.66 -0.67
CA SER A 40 5.46 9.09 -0.16
C SER A 40 4.54 8.61 -1.28
N ARG A 41 4.39 9.40 -2.36
CA ARG A 41 3.62 8.99 -3.54
C ARG A 41 4.19 7.72 -4.19
N ILE A 42 5.52 7.64 -4.35
CA ILE A 42 6.18 6.44 -4.91
C ILE A 42 5.90 5.22 -4.04
N ARG A 43 5.97 5.34 -2.71
CA ARG A 43 5.64 4.24 -1.79
C ARG A 43 4.18 3.79 -1.92
N GLN A 44 3.25 4.74 -2.02
CA GLN A 44 1.83 4.43 -2.23
C GLN A 44 1.59 3.69 -3.55
N LEU A 45 2.30 4.06 -4.63
CA LEU A 45 2.22 3.37 -5.92
C LEU A 45 2.76 1.94 -5.81
N ARG A 46 3.97 1.75 -5.27
CA ARG A 46 4.56 0.41 -5.06
C ARG A 46 3.64 -0.52 -4.28
N GLU A 47 3.01 0.00 -3.23
CA GLU A 47 2.08 -0.81 -2.44
C GLU A 47 0.77 -1.11 -3.17
N SER A 48 0.36 -0.23 -4.09
CA SER A 48 -0.78 -0.48 -4.97
C SER A 48 -0.46 -1.57 -6.00
N ASP A 49 0.76 -1.57 -6.54
CA ASP A 49 1.23 -2.63 -7.45
C ASP A 49 1.29 -3.98 -6.74
N LYS A 50 1.83 -4.02 -5.51
CA LYS A 50 1.81 -5.23 -4.68
C LYS A 50 0.39 -5.74 -4.42
N TRP A 51 -0.53 -4.83 -4.12
CA TRP A 51 -1.92 -5.19 -3.90
C TRP A 51 -2.58 -5.76 -5.16
N SER A 52 -2.31 -5.15 -6.32
CA SER A 52 -2.76 -5.65 -7.62
C SER A 52 -2.26 -7.08 -7.87
N ALA A 53 -0.96 -7.33 -7.65
CA ALA A 53 -0.36 -8.65 -7.81
C ALA A 53 -0.95 -9.69 -6.83
N TYR A 54 -1.20 -9.30 -5.58
CA TYR A 54 -1.85 -10.17 -4.60
C TYR A 54 -3.27 -10.53 -5.03
N MET A 55 -4.07 -9.56 -5.49
CA MET A 55 -5.43 -9.82 -6.00
C MET A 55 -5.42 -10.72 -7.24
N ALA A 56 -4.44 -10.56 -8.15
CA ALA A 56 -4.26 -11.46 -9.30
C ALA A 56 -3.94 -12.90 -8.85
N ASN A 57 -3.08 -13.06 -7.83
CA ASN A 57 -2.78 -14.38 -7.26
C ASN A 57 -4.02 -15.02 -6.60
N VAL A 58 -4.79 -14.23 -5.85
CA VAL A 58 -6.05 -14.69 -5.24
C VAL A 58 -7.06 -15.09 -6.32
N ALA A 59 -7.20 -14.32 -7.39
CA ALA A 59 -8.07 -14.66 -8.52
C ALA A 59 -7.62 -15.97 -9.19
N GLY A 60 -6.31 -16.13 -9.44
CA GLY A 60 -5.74 -17.36 -9.97
C GLY A 60 -5.98 -18.57 -9.08
N LYS A 61 -5.80 -18.42 -7.76
CA LYS A 61 -6.12 -19.48 -6.78
C LYS A 61 -7.61 -19.84 -6.76
N ARG A 62 -8.51 -18.85 -6.89
CA ARG A 62 -9.97 -19.11 -6.99
C ARG A 62 -10.35 -19.78 -8.31
N ALA A 63 -9.61 -19.54 -9.39
CA ALA A 63 -9.80 -20.23 -10.66
C ALA A 63 -9.31 -21.70 -10.60
N LEU A 64 -8.17 -21.94 -9.96
CA LEU A 64 -7.60 -23.29 -9.78
C LEU A 64 -8.33 -24.13 -8.72
N GLY A 65 -8.84 -23.50 -7.66
CA GLY A 65 -9.60 -24.15 -6.58
C GLY A 65 -11.05 -24.49 -6.96
N ARG A 66 -11.54 -24.02 -8.12
CA ARG A 66 -12.70 -24.60 -8.80
C ARG A 66 -12.25 -25.73 -9.71
N ARG A 67 -11.69 -26.78 -9.11
CA ARG A 67 -11.72 -28.12 -9.73
C ARG A 67 -13.05 -28.76 -9.37
N ALA A 68 -13.64 -29.40 -10.39
CA ALA A 68 -15.00 -29.93 -10.51
C ALA A 68 -15.52 -30.71 -9.30
#